data_AF-A0A952FQ30-F1
#
_entry.id   AF-A0A952FQ30-F1
#
_cell.length_a   1.000
_cell.length_b   1.000
_cell.length_c   1.000
_cell.angle_alpha   90.00
_cell.angle_beta   90.00
_cell.angle_gamma   90.00
#
_symmetry.space_group_name_H-M   'P 1'
#
loop_
_entity.id
_entity.type
_entity.pdbx_description
1 polymer ?
#
loop_
_entity_poly.entity_id
_entity_poly.type
_entity_poly.pdbx_seq_one_letter_code
_entity_poly.pdbx_strand_id
1 'polypeptide(L)'
;MSAALNGRFGAVVVQAQAAELSLAGQTRTLDLMAKVLQASLRADDPGQAIRIEAKAADLDLRGTPVSWDVDARVSMVDSTIPASAGTPPLVTIKGEFVRARIGYAD
;
A
#
# COMPACT_ATOMS: atom_id res chain seq x y z
N MET A 1 -10.72 -6.75 11.57
CA MET A 1 -11.43 -7.15 10.34
C MET A 1 -10.41 -7.81 9.42
N SER A 2 -10.83 -8.81 8.64
CA SER A 2 -10.00 -9.39 7.57
C SER A 2 -10.79 -9.43 6.27
N ALA A 3 -10.17 -9.09 5.14
CA ALA A 3 -10.79 -9.20 3.82
C ALA A 3 -9.78 -9.54 2.72
N ALA A 4 -10.25 -10.26 1.70
CA ALA A 4 -9.51 -10.61 0.50
C ALA A 4 -10.27 -10.14 -0.74
N LEU A 5 -9.61 -9.36 -1.59
CA LEU A 5 -10.17 -8.76 -2.79
C LEU A 5 -9.42 -9.26 -4.02
N ASN A 6 -10.08 -10.03 -4.86
CA ASN A 6 -9.50 -10.56 -6.09
C ASN A 6 -10.32 -10.09 -7.29
N GLY A 7 -9.68 -9.38 -8.22
CA GLY A 7 -10.34 -8.92 -9.44
C GLY A 7 -9.96 -7.52 -9.87
N ARG A 8 -10.89 -6.84 -10.55
CA ARG A 8 -10.71 -5.48 -11.08
C ARG A 8 -11.68 -4.53 -10.41
N PHE A 9 -11.14 -3.53 -9.73
CA PHE A 9 -11.90 -2.56 -8.97
C PHE A 9 -11.67 -1.14 -9.52
N GLY A 10 -12.75 -0.36 -9.63
CA GLY A 10 -12.63 1.06 -9.94
C GLY A 10 -12.05 1.82 -8.75
N ALA A 11 -12.57 1.58 -7.55
CA ALA A 11 -12.10 2.16 -6.31
C ALA A 11 -12.31 1.18 -5.15
N VAL A 12 -11.38 1.17 -4.21
CA VAL A 12 -11.49 0.43 -2.95
C VAL A 12 -11.22 1.40 -1.81
N VAL A 13 -12.14 1.48 -0.87
CA VAL A 13 -12.01 2.30 0.34
C VAL A 13 -12.23 1.41 1.55
N VAL A 14 -11.29 1.42 2.50
CA VAL A 14 -11.42 0.67 3.75
C VAL A 14 -11.14 1.58 4.93
N GLN A 15 -12.05 1.59 5.90
CA GLN A 15 -11.91 2.29 7.18
C GLN A 15 -12.15 1.32 8.31
N ALA A 16 -11.17 1.15 9.21
CA ALA A 16 -11.26 0.19 10.30
C ALA A 16 -10.43 0.63 11.51
N GLN A 17 -10.69 0.07 12.70
CA GLN A 17 -9.74 0.22 13.81
C GLN A 17 -8.51 -0.67 13.60
N ALA A 18 -8.73 -1.93 13.22
CA ALA A 18 -7.69 -2.87 12.85
C ALA A 18 -8.12 -3.69 11.63
N ALA A 19 -7.27 -3.76 10.62
CA ALA A 19 -7.55 -4.45 9.36
C ALA A 19 -6.38 -5.31 8.91
N GLU A 20 -6.72 -6.49 8.42
CA GLU A 20 -5.87 -7.32 7.57
C GLU A 20 -6.49 -7.35 6.18
N LEU A 21 -5.73 -6.98 5.16
CA LEU A 21 -6.21 -6.86 3.79
C LEU A 21 -5.28 -7.57 2.82
N SER A 22 -5.86 -8.35 1.91
CA SER A 22 -5.15 -8.82 0.73
C SER A 22 -5.89 -8.34 -0.51
N LEU A 23 -5.15 -7.76 -1.46
CA LEU A 23 -5.66 -7.38 -2.77
C LEU A 23 -4.79 -8.00 -3.84
N ALA A 24 -5.40 -8.79 -4.73
CA ALA A 24 -4.76 -9.30 -5.93
C ALA A 24 -5.55 -8.87 -7.18
N GLY A 25 -4.85 -8.31 -8.15
CA GLY A 25 -5.43 -7.85 -9.42
C GLY A 25 -5.25 -6.35 -9.62
N GLN A 26 -6.31 -5.65 -10.06
CA GLN A 26 -6.22 -4.25 -10.47
C GLN A 26 -7.14 -3.37 -9.64
N THR A 27 -6.62 -2.24 -9.17
CA THR A 27 -7.43 -1.17 -8.59
C THR A 27 -6.97 0.18 -9.11
N ARG A 28 -7.90 1.01 -9.56
CA ARG A 28 -7.53 2.35 -10.04
C ARG A 28 -7.17 3.27 -8.87
N THR A 29 -7.97 3.22 -7.80
CA THR A 29 -7.72 3.97 -6.56
C THR A 29 -7.90 3.08 -5.34
N LEU A 30 -6.98 3.17 -4.39
CA LEU A 30 -7.04 2.44 -3.12
C LEU A 30 -6.80 3.42 -1.96
N ASP A 31 -7.78 3.55 -1.07
CA ASP A 31 -7.69 4.37 0.14
C ASP A 31 -7.88 3.48 1.37
N LEU A 32 -6.82 3.33 2.18
CA LEU A 32 -6.81 2.50 3.38
C LEU A 32 -6.59 3.39 4.62
N MET A 33 -7.53 3.36 5.56
CA MET A 33 -7.43 4.08 6.84
C MET A 33 -7.63 3.12 8.01
N ALA A 34 -6.62 2.98 8.87
CA ALA A 34 -6.77 2.18 10.09
C ALA A 34 -5.85 2.60 11.25
N LYS A 35 -6.12 2.18 12.50
CA LYS A 35 -5.10 2.33 13.56
C LYS A 35 -4.00 1.29 13.41
N VAL A 36 -4.38 0.05 13.11
CA VAL A 36 -3.45 -1.05 12.87
C VAL A 36 -3.80 -1.67 11.52
N LEU A 37 -2.83 -1.73 10.62
CA LEU A 37 -3.00 -2.27 9.28
C LEU A 37 -1.95 -3.32 8.99
N GLN A 38 -2.39 -4.48 8.53
CA GLN A 38 -1.58 -5.42 7.79
C GLN A 38 -2.16 -5.51 6.39
N ALA A 39 -1.36 -5.23 5.36
CA ALA A 39 -1.84 -5.28 3.98
C ALA A 39 -0.83 -5.94 3.04
N SER A 40 -1.33 -6.80 2.17
CA SER A 40 -0.58 -7.34 1.03
C SER A 40 -1.28 -6.92 -0.26
N LEU A 41 -0.57 -6.18 -1.11
CA LEU A 41 -1.06 -5.75 -2.42
C LEU A 41 -0.21 -6.41 -3.50
N ARG A 42 -0.83 -7.23 -4.33
CA ARG A 42 -0.26 -7.80 -5.55
C ARG A 42 -0.97 -7.18 -6.75
N ALA A 43 -0.39 -6.10 -7.27
CA ALA A 43 -1.00 -5.33 -8.33
C ALA A 43 -0.30 -5.62 -9.67
N ASP A 44 -1.04 -6.17 -10.63
CA ASP A 44 -0.53 -6.41 -12.00
C ASP A 44 -0.42 -5.11 -12.80
N ASP A 45 -1.23 -4.12 -12.42
CA ASP A 45 -1.21 -2.74 -12.89
C ASP A 45 -1.07 -1.85 -11.67
N PRO A 46 -0.14 -0.88 -11.69
CA PRO A 46 0.14 -0.02 -10.55
C PRO A 46 -1.08 0.81 -10.11
N GLY A 47 -2.07 1.01 -10.99
CA GLY A 47 -3.25 1.84 -10.72
C GLY A 47 -2.96 3.33 -10.94
N GLN A 48 -3.74 4.19 -10.29
CA GLN A 48 -3.57 5.66 -10.36
C GLN A 48 -3.25 6.31 -9.01
N ALA A 49 -3.72 5.75 -7.89
CA ALA A 49 -3.40 6.26 -6.57
C ALA A 49 -3.63 5.20 -5.49
N ILE A 50 -2.66 5.03 -4.61
CA ILE A 50 -2.73 4.21 -3.41
C ILE A 50 -2.37 5.09 -2.22
N ARG A 51 -3.31 5.29 -1.30
CA ARG A 51 -3.10 6.06 -0.08
C ARG A 51 -3.36 5.17 1.12
N ILE A 52 -2.39 5.12 2.01
CA ILE A 52 -2.43 4.30 3.21
C ILE A 52 -2.14 5.22 4.39
N GLU A 53 -3.10 5.34 5.30
CA GLU A 53 -2.95 6.08 6.54
C GLU A 53 -3.22 5.13 7.71
N ALA A 54 -2.15 4.82 8.47
CA ALA A 54 -2.30 4.04 9.66
C ALA A 54 -1.30 4.35 10.76
N LYS A 55 -1.75 4.30 12.03
CA LYS A 55 -0.85 4.52 13.17
C LYS A 55 0.29 3.50 13.16
N ALA A 56 -0.05 2.22 12.98
CA ALA A 56 0.92 1.15 12.76
C ALA A 56 0.56 0.36 11.49
N ALA A 57 1.55 0.16 10.61
CA ALA A 57 1.36 -0.54 9.35
C ALA A 57 2.47 -1.58 9.09
N ASP A 58 2.07 -2.76 8.63
CA ASP A 58 2.94 -3.76 8.00
C ASP A 58 2.44 -4.04 6.59
N LEU A 59 3.23 -3.67 5.59
CA LEU A 59 2.85 -3.62 4.20
C LEU A 59 3.76 -4.51 3.36
N ASP A 60 3.17 -5.34 2.49
CA ASP A 60 3.87 -6.08 1.44
C ASP A 60 3.27 -5.68 0.09
N LEU A 61 3.99 -4.82 -0.64
CA LEU A 61 3.59 -4.26 -1.92
C LEU A 61 4.43 -4.89 -3.02
N ARG A 62 3.80 -5.71 -3.87
CA ARG A 62 4.47 -6.39 -4.98
C ARG A 62 3.74 -6.18 -6.29
N GLY A 63 4.49 -6.19 -7.38
CA GLY A 63 3.94 -6.12 -8.73
C GLY A 63 4.69 -5.15 -9.62
N THR A 64 3.96 -4.29 -10.31
CA THR A 64 4.57 -3.29 -11.20
C THR A 64 5.37 -2.25 -10.41
N PRO A 65 6.50 -1.74 -10.97
CA PRO A 65 7.23 -0.64 -10.36
C PRO A 65 6.35 0.60 -10.16
N VAL A 66 6.35 1.11 -8.93
CA VAL A 66 5.61 2.30 -8.55
C VAL A 66 6.50 3.28 -7.82
N SER A 67 6.30 4.57 -8.07
CA SER A 67 6.81 5.63 -7.21
C SER A 67 6.11 5.56 -5.85
N TRP A 68 6.87 5.73 -4.79
CA TRP A 68 6.36 5.64 -3.42
C TRP A 68 6.95 6.73 -2.53
N ASP A 69 6.18 7.09 -1.51
CA ASP A 69 6.56 8.03 -0.45
C ASP A 69 6.06 7.50 0.90
N VAL A 70 6.91 7.59 1.92
CA VAL A 70 6.62 7.13 3.29
C VAL A 70 6.89 8.28 4.26
N ASP A 71 5.82 8.85 4.77
CA ASP A 71 5.84 9.88 5.82
C ASP A 71 5.43 9.23 7.15
N ALA A 72 6.44 8.77 7.90
CA ALA A 72 6.22 8.16 9.20
C ALA A 72 7.24 8.55 10.25
N ARG A 73 6.81 8.61 11.51
CA ARG A 73 7.69 8.93 12.64
C ARG A 73 8.84 7.91 12.79
N VAL A 74 8.54 6.63 12.58
CA VAL A 74 9.50 5.54 12.52
C VAL A 74 9.14 4.67 11.32
N SER A 75 10.11 4.43 10.44
CA SER A 75 9.91 3.59 9.26
C SER A 75 11.06 2.61 9.04
N MET A 76 10.71 1.43 8.55
CA MET A 76 11.62 0.46 7.95
C MET A 76 11.09 0.11 6.56
N VAL A 77 11.80 0.54 5.53
CA VAL A 77 11.43 0.27 4.14
C VAL A 77 12.48 -0.63 3.53
N ASP A 78 12.06 -1.83 3.14
CA ASP A 78 12.86 -2.77 2.37
C ASP A 78 12.35 -2.74 0.93
N SER A 79 13.12 -2.14 0.03
CA SER A 79 12.67 -1.92 -1.34
C SER A 79 13.70 -2.33 -2.39
N THR A 80 13.26 -3.10 -3.39
CA THR A 80 14.05 -3.37 -4.60
C THR A 80 13.81 -2.32 -5.69
N ILE A 81 12.90 -1.36 -5.45
CA ILE A 81 12.54 -0.27 -6.36
C ILE A 81 13.00 1.06 -5.74
N PRO A 82 13.82 1.88 -6.42
CA PRO A 82 14.24 3.16 -5.87
C PRO A 82 13.03 4.08 -5.67
N ALA A 83 13.02 4.82 -4.56
CA ALA A 83 12.06 5.91 -4.37
C ALA A 83 12.24 6.91 -5.53
N SER A 84 11.17 7.20 -6.26
CA SER A 84 11.24 8.16 -7.37
C SER A 84 11.08 9.58 -6.86
N ALA A 85 12.17 10.34 -6.87
CA ALA A 85 12.12 11.78 -6.65
C ALA A 85 11.58 12.49 -7.90
N GLY A 86 10.53 13.33 -7.74
CA GLY A 86 10.08 14.27 -8.79
C GLY A 86 8.86 13.87 -9.63
N THR A 87 8.30 12.66 -9.45
CA THR A 87 6.98 12.28 -9.99
C THR A 87 6.01 12.12 -8.82
N PRO A 88 4.73 12.52 -8.92
CA PRO A 88 3.74 12.25 -7.88
C PRO A 88 3.81 10.77 -7.47
N PRO A 89 4.02 10.47 -6.17
CA PRO A 89 4.09 9.09 -5.71
C PRO A 89 2.73 8.44 -5.94
N LEU A 90 2.75 7.31 -6.64
CA LEU A 90 1.55 6.51 -6.81
C LEU A 90 1.10 5.92 -5.47
N VAL A 91 2.07 5.56 -4.64
CA VAL A 91 1.84 5.01 -3.30
C VAL A 91 2.27 6.03 -2.26
N THR A 92 1.34 6.43 -1.39
CA THR A 92 1.62 7.29 -0.24
C THR A 92 1.27 6.54 1.03
N ILE A 93 2.22 6.48 1.96
CA ILE A 93 2.05 5.79 3.24
C ILE A 93 2.32 6.79 4.36
N LYS A 94 1.34 6.96 5.25
CA LYS A 94 1.41 7.86 6.42
C LYS A 94 1.18 7.10 7.71
N GLY A 95 1.99 7.36 8.74
CA GLY A 95 1.83 6.67 10.03
C GLY A 95 2.80 7.04 11.13
N GLU A 96 2.66 6.39 12.30
CA GLU A 96 3.68 6.51 13.37
C GLU A 96 4.75 5.42 13.23
N PHE A 97 4.34 4.18 12.95
CA PHE A 97 5.22 3.02 12.81
C PHE A 97 4.91 2.28 11.52
N VAL A 98 5.82 2.31 10.56
CA VAL A 98 5.61 1.69 9.24
C VAL A 98 6.72 0.70 8.95
N ARG A 99 6.34 -0.54 8.63
CA ARG A 99 7.20 -1.49 7.92
C ARG A 99 6.62 -1.69 6.53
N ALA A 100 7.41 -1.47 5.50
CA ALA A 100 6.99 -1.68 4.12
C ALA A 100 8.03 -2.51 3.36
N ARG A 101 7.57 -3.57 2.71
CA ARG A 101 8.32 -4.31 1.68
C ARG A 101 7.78 -3.91 0.32
N ILE A 102 8.64 -3.41 -0.56
CA ILE A 102 8.23 -2.89 -1.88
C ILE A 102 9.09 -3.53 -2.97
N GLY A 103 8.47 -4.21 -3.92
CA GLY A 103 9.25 -4.88 -4.96
C GLY A 103 8.44 -5.42 -6.13
N TYR A 104 9.10 -6.24 -6.94
CA TYR A 104 8.50 -6.89 -8.09
C TYR A 104 7.63 -8.09 -7.66
N ALA A 105 6.69 -8.50 -8.50
CA ALA A 105 6.08 -9.82 -8.38
C ALA A 105 7.10 -10.88 -8.82
N ASP A 106 7.22 -11.97 -8.05
CA ASP A 106 7.98 -13.16 -8.43
C ASP A 106 7.32 -13.88 -9.62
#